data_AF-A0A3A9BFB7-F1
#
_entry.id   AF-A0A3A9BFB7-F1
#
_cell.length_a   1.000
_cell.length_b   1.000
_cell.length_c   1.000
_cell.angle_alpha   90.00
_cell.angle_beta   90.00
_cell.angle_gamma   90.00
#
_symmetry.space_group_name_H-M   'P 1'
#
loop_
_entity.id
_entity.type
_entity.pdbx_description
1 polymer ?
#
loop_
_entity_poly.entity_id
_entity_poly.type
_entity_poly.pdbx_seq_one_letter_code
_entity_poly.pdbx_strand_id
1 'polypeptide(L)'
;MDGAAFIVPMTPWGPIGVNGNLDQVQQNAPAASGEVSLFKSVFKDTVGRVKETQADVENKQYLLMTGQLDDAHTLPIAEAKAGIALDVLITLRNKTIESYNELIKINV
;
A
#
# COMPACT_ATOMS: atom_id res chain seq x y z
N MET A 1 -10.87 40.59 -37.51
CA MET A 1 -11.48 39.25 -37.65
C MET A 1 -10.90 38.41 -36.53
N ASP A 2 -11.42 38.64 -35.32
CA ASP A 2 -11.00 37.95 -34.11
C ASP A 2 -11.72 36.60 -34.02
N GLY A 3 -10.94 35.52 -34.15
CA GLY A 3 -11.41 34.16 -33.98
C GLY A 3 -11.67 33.89 -32.50
N ALA A 4 -12.94 33.62 -32.17
CA ALA A 4 -13.38 33.30 -30.82
C ALA A 4 -12.54 32.17 -30.20
N ALA A 5 -11.90 32.46 -29.07
CA ALA A 5 -11.25 31.46 -28.24
C ALA A 5 -12.33 30.55 -27.61
N PHE A 6 -12.43 29.33 -28.13
CA PHE A 6 -13.25 28.27 -27.56
C PHE A 6 -12.82 27.99 -26.12
N ILE A 7 -13.78 27.99 -25.20
CA ILE A 7 -13.59 27.48 -23.84
C ILE A 7 -13.36 25.97 -23.96
N VAL A 8 -12.14 25.52 -23.71
CA VAL A 8 -11.83 24.09 -23.63
C VAL A 8 -12.32 23.58 -22.26
N PRO A 9 -13.25 22.61 -22.21
CA PRO A 9 -13.68 22.04 -20.95
C PRO A 9 -12.51 21.31 -20.27
N MET A 10 -12.37 21.48 -18.95
CA MET A 10 -11.33 20.79 -18.19
C MET A 10 -11.56 19.28 -18.24
N THR A 11 -10.55 18.54 -18.69
CA THR A 11 -10.51 17.09 -18.61
C THR A 11 -10.53 16.63 -17.14
N PRO A 12 -11.33 15.60 -16.79
CA PRO A 12 -11.31 15.04 -15.44
C PRO A 12 -9.92 14.47 -15.13
N TRP A 13 -9.48 14.64 -13.88
CA TRP A 13 -8.22 14.08 -13.42
C TRP A 13 -8.22 12.56 -13.61
N GLY A 14 -7.25 12.04 -14.36
CA GLY A 14 -7.05 10.61 -14.57
C GLY A 14 -6.71 9.88 -13.27
N PRO A 15 -6.81 8.54 -13.26
CA PRO A 15 -6.48 7.75 -12.09
C PRO A 15 -5.04 8.03 -11.63
N ILE A 16 -4.89 8.31 -10.34
CA ILE A 16 -3.58 8.51 -9.72
C ILE A 16 -2.82 7.19 -9.80
N GLY A 17 -1.87 7.13 -10.72
CA GLY A 17 -0.99 5.99 -10.93
C GLY A 17 0.06 6.19 -12.03
N VAL A 18 0.11 7.36 -12.67
CA VAL A 18 0.97 7.61 -13.82
C VAL A 18 2.00 8.68 -13.47
N ASN A 19 3.11 8.27 -12.88
CA ASN A 19 4.40 8.89 -13.19
C ASN A 19 5.56 7.92 -12.92
N GLY A 20 6.03 7.26 -13.98
CA GLY A 20 7.22 6.40 -13.96
C GLY A 20 7.15 5.19 -14.91
N ASN A 21 7.25 5.44 -16.22
CA ASN A 21 7.38 4.47 -17.33
C ASN A 21 6.17 3.58 -17.69
N LEU A 22 5.59 3.83 -18.88
CA LEU A 22 4.42 3.12 -19.44
C LEU A 22 4.62 2.58 -20.88
N ASP A 23 5.84 2.51 -21.40
CA ASP A 23 6.07 2.07 -22.79
C ASP A 23 5.85 0.57 -23.08
N GLN A 24 5.25 -0.23 -22.17
CA GLN A 24 4.98 -1.65 -22.44
C GLN A 24 3.64 -2.18 -21.88
N VAL A 25 2.56 -1.40 -21.91
CA VAL A 25 1.22 -1.96 -21.67
C VAL A 25 0.24 -1.59 -22.79
N GLN A 26 0.57 -2.08 -23.97
CA GLN A 26 -0.38 -2.35 -25.06
C GLN A 26 -0.21 -3.87 -25.27
N GLN A 27 -1.15 -4.76 -24.96
CA GLN A 27 -2.44 -4.91 -25.59
C GLN A 27 -3.17 -6.11 -24.94
N ASN A 28 -4.50 -6.03 -24.89
CA ASN A 28 -5.47 -7.13 -24.83
C ASN A 28 -5.82 -7.87 -23.51
N ALA A 29 -7.09 -7.63 -23.12
CA ALA A 29 -8.10 -8.57 -22.59
C ALA A 29 -8.22 -8.76 -21.06
N PRO A 30 -9.40 -9.19 -20.59
CA PRO A 30 -10.54 -8.38 -20.18
C PRO A 30 -10.56 -8.13 -18.66
N ALA A 31 -11.33 -7.11 -18.25
CA ALA A 31 -11.64 -6.83 -16.85
C ALA A 31 -12.42 -8.00 -16.22
N ALA A 32 -11.71 -8.93 -15.60
CA ALA A 32 -12.23 -9.90 -14.64
C ALA A 32 -11.22 -10.25 -13.52
N SER A 33 -10.04 -9.63 -13.50
CA SER A 33 -8.93 -9.99 -12.59
C SER A 33 -8.40 -8.83 -11.74
N GLY A 34 -9.05 -7.67 -11.79
CA GLY A 34 -8.59 -6.44 -11.11
C GLY A 34 -8.59 -6.54 -9.58
N GLU A 35 -9.59 -7.21 -8.99
CA GLU A 35 -9.75 -7.30 -7.54
C GLU A 35 -8.71 -8.22 -6.88
N VAL A 36 -8.39 -9.35 -7.52
CA VAL A 36 -7.32 -10.26 -7.04
C VAL A 36 -5.96 -9.60 -7.11
N SER A 37 -5.71 -8.79 -8.15
CA SER A 37 -4.49 -7.99 -8.27
C SER A 37 -4.40 -6.90 -7.19
N LEU A 38 -5.52 -6.25 -6.86
CA LEU A 38 -5.58 -5.24 -5.81
C LEU A 38 -5.23 -5.83 -4.44
N PHE A 39 -5.87 -6.95 -4.05
CA PHE A 39 -5.58 -7.63 -2.80
C PHE A 39 -4.11 -8.05 -2.71
N LYS A 40 -3.58 -8.68 -3.76
CA LYS A 40 -2.16 -9.08 -3.83
C LYS A 40 -1.22 -7.90 -3.65
N SER A 41 -1.57 -6.75 -4.23
CA SER A 41 -0.76 -5.53 -4.14
C SER A 41 -0.78 -4.93 -2.73
N VAL A 42 -1.95 -4.82 -2.12
CA VAL A 42 -2.12 -4.32 -0.73
C VAL A 42 -1.45 -5.25 0.28
N PHE A 43 -1.59 -6.57 0.10
CA PHE A 43 -0.92 -7.55 0.95
C PHE A 43 0.61 -7.48 0.84
N LYS A 44 1.13 -7.35 -0.40
CA LYS A 44 2.57 -7.18 -0.62
C LYS A 44 3.10 -5.89 0.00
N ASP A 45 2.35 -4.78 -0.12
CA ASP A 45 2.70 -3.49 0.49
C ASP A 45 2.76 -3.62 2.01
N THR A 46 1.72 -4.16 2.64
CA THR A 46 1.65 -4.31 4.10
C THR A 46 2.73 -5.20 4.67
N VAL A 47 3.09 -6.30 4.01
CA VAL A 47 4.25 -7.12 4.39
C VAL A 47 5.55 -6.31 4.29
N GLY A 48 5.71 -5.53 3.23
CA GLY A 48 6.83 -4.60 3.08
C GLY A 48 6.91 -3.58 4.22
N ARG A 49 5.76 -2.99 4.59
CA ARG A 49 5.65 -2.02 5.68
C ARG A 49 6.02 -2.62 7.03
N VAL A 50 5.58 -3.83 7.35
CA VAL A 50 5.97 -4.50 8.61
C VAL A 50 7.48 -4.69 8.67
N LYS A 51 8.11 -5.13 7.58
CA LYS A 51 9.57 -5.29 7.52
C LYS A 51 10.29 -3.95 7.72
N GLU A 52 9.83 -2.90 7.04
CA GLU A 52 10.43 -1.57 7.12
C GLU A 52 10.30 -0.97 8.53
N THR A 53 9.12 -1.06 9.14
CA THR A 53 8.87 -0.51 10.47
C THR A 53 9.61 -1.30 11.56
N GLN A 54 9.75 -2.62 11.41
CA GLN A 54 10.57 -3.42 12.31
C GLN A 54 12.05 -3.02 12.23
N ALA A 55 12.58 -2.83 11.02
CA ALA A 55 13.96 -2.39 10.82
C ALA A 55 14.20 -0.97 11.39
N ASP A 56 13.22 -0.08 11.29
CA ASP A 56 13.26 1.26 11.88
C ASP A 56 13.31 1.21 13.42
N VAL A 57 12.53 0.31 14.05
CA VAL A 57 12.60 0.06 15.49
C VAL A 57 13.97 -0.46 15.90
N GLU A 58 14.50 -1.47 15.20
CA GLU A 58 15.81 -2.05 15.49
C GLU A 58 16.93 -1.01 15.39
N ASN A 59 16.90 -0.17 14.34
CA ASN A 59 17.89 0.88 14.16
C ASN A 59 17.84 1.91 15.29
N LYS A 60 16.63 2.39 15.65
CA LYS A 60 16.45 3.34 16.75
C LYS A 60 16.82 2.75 18.11
N GLN A 61 16.53 1.47 18.33
CA GLN A 61 16.92 0.76 19.53
C GLN A 61 18.45 0.64 19.62
N TYR A 62 19.13 0.39 18.50
CA TYR A 62 20.59 0.38 18.43
C TYR A 62 21.19 1.77 18.72
N LEU A 63 20.65 2.83 18.12
CA LEU A 63 21.07 4.21 18.38
C LEU A 63 20.83 4.62 19.84
N LEU A 64 19.75 4.13 20.46
CA LEU A 64 19.49 4.35 21.89
C LEU A 64 20.56 3.67 22.75
N MET A 65 20.86 2.39 22.48
CA MET A 65 21.85 1.61 23.22
C MET A 65 23.27 2.19 23.10
N THR A 66 23.60 2.77 21.95
CA THR A 66 24.89 3.44 21.71
C THR A 66 24.93 4.88 22.24
N GLY A 67 23.81 5.40 22.76
CA GLY A 67 23.69 6.78 23.25
C GLY A 67 23.72 7.84 22.15
N GLN A 68 23.57 7.45 20.89
CA GLN A 68 23.59 8.32 19.71
C GLN A 68 22.19 8.68 19.21
N LEU A 69 21.14 8.29 19.93
CA LEU A 69 19.77 8.62 19.54
C LEU A 69 19.49 10.10 19.84
N ASP A 70 19.31 10.90 18.79
CA ASP A 70 19.01 12.33 18.88
C ASP A 70 17.73 12.62 19.69
N ASP A 71 16.72 11.74 19.62
CA ASP A 71 15.45 11.91 20.32
C ASP A 71 14.90 10.58 20.87
N ALA A 72 14.89 10.46 22.21
CA ALA A 72 14.40 9.29 22.93
C ALA A 72 12.91 8.97 22.68
N HIS A 73 12.10 9.93 22.24
CA HIS A 73 10.68 9.72 21.96
C HIS A 73 10.44 9.06 20.59
N THR A 74 11.47 8.98 19.74
CA THR A 74 11.35 8.36 18.42
C THR A 74 11.22 6.84 18.46
N LEU A 75 11.80 6.19 19.48
CA LEU A 75 11.70 4.75 19.69
C LEU A 75 10.26 4.30 19.98
N PRO A 76 9.55 4.82 21.00
CA PRO A 76 8.17 4.41 21.26
C PRO A 76 7.23 4.74 20.10
N ILE A 77 7.50 5.80 19.32
CA ILE A 77 6.73 6.10 18.09
C ILE A 77 6.98 5.05 17.01
N ALA A 78 8.24 4.63 16.82
CA ALA A 78 8.59 3.57 15.87
C ALA A 78 7.98 2.23 16.30
N GLU A 79 8.01 1.91 17.60
CA GLU A 79 7.39 0.71 18.17
C GLU A 79 5.88 0.71 17.95
N ALA A 80 5.21 1.83 18.23
CA ALA A 80 3.78 1.98 17.96
C ALA A 80 3.46 1.79 16.47
N LYS A 81 4.28 2.37 15.57
CA LYS A 81 4.14 2.20 14.13
C LYS A 81 4.30 0.74 13.70
N ALA A 82 5.30 0.03 14.23
CA ALA A 82 5.51 -1.39 13.96
C ALA A 82 4.36 -2.25 14.48
N GLY A 83 3.86 -1.96 15.68
CA GLY A 83 2.70 -2.62 16.27
C GLY A 83 1.44 -2.49 15.41
N ILE A 84 1.12 -1.27 14.97
CA ILE A 84 -0.04 -1.01 14.10
C ILE A 84 0.13 -1.72 12.74
N ALA A 85 1.32 -1.67 12.14
CA ALA A 85 1.57 -2.34 10.86
C ALA A 85 1.36 -3.87 10.97
N LEU A 86 1.81 -4.48 12.07
CA LEU A 86 1.61 -5.90 12.33
C LEU A 86 0.14 -6.25 12.54
N ASP A 87 -0.60 -5.44 13.28
CA ASP A 87 -2.04 -5.62 13.52
C ASP A 87 -2.85 -5.59 12.21
N VAL A 88 -2.52 -4.63 11.33
CA VAL A 88 -3.12 -4.54 10.00
C VAL A 88 -2.84 -5.80 9.17
N LEU A 89 -1.60 -6.30 9.19
CA LEU A 89 -1.22 -7.54 8.48
C LEU A 89 -2.00 -8.77 9.02
N ILE A 90 -2.13 -8.88 10.34
CA ILE A 90 -2.88 -9.98 10.98
C ILE A 90 -4.35 -9.90 10.57
N THR A 91 -4.94 -8.71 10.62
CA THR A 91 -6.33 -8.48 10.21
C THR A 91 -6.55 -8.86 8.74
N LEU A 92 -5.65 -8.44 7.85
CA LEU A 92 -5.67 -8.84 6.44
C LEU A 92 -5.59 -10.36 6.30
N ARG A 93 -4.62 -11.01 6.96
CA ARG A 93 -4.44 -12.46 6.92
C ARG A 93 -5.72 -13.20 7.33
N ASN A 94 -6.30 -12.82 8.46
CA ASN A 94 -7.50 -13.46 8.99
C ASN A 94 -8.68 -13.26 8.03
N LYS A 95 -8.90 -12.04 7.56
CA LYS A 95 -10.01 -11.73 6.65
C LYS A 95 -9.88 -12.47 5.31
N THR A 96 -8.66 -12.64 4.78
CA THR A 96 -8.43 -13.43 3.56
C THR A 96 -8.80 -14.90 3.75
N ILE A 97 -8.42 -15.51 4.88
CA ILE A 97 -8.76 -16.90 5.19
C ILE A 97 -10.28 -17.05 5.37
N GLU A 98 -10.92 -16.11 6.07
CA GLU A 98 -12.37 -16.08 6.25
C GLU A 98 -13.10 -15.98 4.90
N SER A 99 -12.73 -15.04 4.05
CA SER A 99 -13.33 -14.88 2.72
C SER A 99 -13.13 -16.11 1.84
N TYR A 100 -11.96 -16.76 1.89
CA TYR A 100 -11.73 -18.02 1.19
C TYR A 100 -12.68 -19.13 1.69
N ASN A 101 -12.82 -19.28 3.02
CA ASN A 101 -13.73 -20.26 3.60
C ASN A 101 -15.21 -19.96 3.28
N GLU A 102 -15.59 -18.69 3.24
CA GLU A 102 -16.95 -18.27 2.88
C GLU A 102 -17.29 -18.60 1.42
N LEU A 103 -16.35 -18.39 0.49
CA LEU A 103 -16.50 -18.80 -0.91
C LEU A 103 -16.67 -20.31 -1.07
N ILE A 104 -15.89 -21.12 -0.35
CA ILE A 104 -16.06 -22.58 -0.34
C ILE A 104 -17.44 -22.96 0.17
N LYS A 105 -17.91 -22.31 1.24
CA LYS A 105 -19.18 -22.63 1.91
C LYS A 105 -20.40 -22.24 1.08
N ILE A 106 -20.29 -21.22 0.23
CA ILE A 106 -21.33 -20.83 -0.75
C ILE A 106 -21.38 -21.81 -1.93
N ASN A 107 -20.24 -22.41 -2.29
CA ASN A 107 -20.10 -23.24 -3.47
C ASN A 107 -20.39 -24.74 -3.22
N VAL A 108 -20.79 -25.10 -2.00
CA VAL A 108 -21.28 -26.42 -1.60
C VAL A 108 -22.77 -26.34 -1.26
#